data_AF-A0A3A1PF99-F1
#
_entry.id   AF-A0A3A1PF99-F1
#
_cell.length_a   1.000
_cell.length_b   1.000
_cell.length_c   1.000
_cell.angle_alpha   90.00
_cell.angle_beta   90.00
_cell.angle_gamma   90.00
#
_symmetry.space_group_name_H-M   'P 1'
#
loop_
_entity.id
_entity.type
_entity.pdbx_description
1 polymer ?
#
loop_
_entity_poly.entity_id
_entity_poly.type
_entity_poly.pdbx_seq_one_letter_code
_entity_poly.pdbx_strand_id
1 'polypeptide(L)'
;ADGALDGFGAKALAERLANMALAQAGCERIANTPLPYVYSLLIYRTTYLYCLLLPLALVGPVGWSTPVFVAIVGYVFLGLAEVTEDLAHPFGMTPNALPLDAICRAAEISVAPHLGEEPPEPLAPRDYYLS
;
A
#
# COMPACT_ATOMS: atom_id res chain seq x y z
N ALA A 1 43.35 -3.77 21.53
CA ALA A 1 42.02 -3.46 22.08
C ALA A 1 41.08 -4.49 21.47
N ASP A 2 40.56 -5.41 22.27
CA ASP A 2 40.01 -6.72 21.84
C ASP A 2 38.70 -6.69 21.01
N GLY A 3 38.36 -5.58 20.34
CA GLY A 3 37.15 -5.48 19.52
C GLY A 3 35.84 -5.72 20.26
N ALA A 4 35.89 -5.88 21.59
CA ALA A 4 34.75 -6.16 22.43
C ALA A 4 33.93 -4.87 22.60
N LEU A 5 32.64 -4.96 22.31
CA LEU A 5 31.67 -3.91 22.59
C LEU A 5 31.68 -3.60 24.09
N ASP A 6 31.88 -2.33 24.44
CA ASP A 6 31.77 -1.87 25.82
C ASP A 6 30.30 -1.83 26.27
N GLY A 7 30.05 -1.59 27.56
CA GLY A 7 28.69 -1.57 28.11
C GLY A 7 27.78 -0.54 27.44
N PHE A 8 28.34 0.60 27.00
CA PHE A 8 27.59 1.62 26.27
C PHE A 8 27.29 1.21 24.83
N GLY A 9 28.26 0.64 24.11
CA GLY A 9 28.09 0.10 22.76
C GLY A 9 27.08 -1.05 22.72
N ALA A 10 27.12 -1.96 23.70
CA ALA A 10 26.15 -3.03 23.84
C ALA A 10 24.72 -2.50 24.07
N LYS A 11 24.57 -1.48 24.93
CA LYS A 11 23.28 -0.81 25.16
C LYS A 11 22.75 -0.15 23.87
N ALA A 12 23.60 0.61 23.17
CA ALA A 12 23.23 1.28 21.94
C ALA A 12 22.79 0.27 20.86
N LEU A 13 23.50 -0.84 20.71
CA LEU A 13 23.12 -1.92 19.79
C LEU A 13 21.78 -2.55 20.17
N ALA A 14 21.57 -2.85 21.46
CA ALA A 14 20.32 -3.40 21.95
C ALA A 14 19.13 -2.47 21.67
N GLU A 15 19.30 -1.15 21.85
CA GLU A 15 18.29 -0.15 21.53
C GLU A 15 17.96 -0.10 20.02
N ARG A 16 18.98 -0.22 19.15
CA ARG A 16 18.75 -0.27 17.69
C ARG A 16 17.99 -1.54 17.29
N LEU A 17 18.38 -2.70 17.83
CA LEU A 17 17.68 -3.97 17.58
C LEU A 17 16.24 -3.94 18.09
N ALA A 18 16.00 -3.37 19.27
CA ALA A 18 14.65 -3.20 19.80
C ALA A 18 13.78 -2.32 18.88
N ASN A 19 14.34 -1.25 18.31
CA ASN A 19 13.62 -0.40 17.36
C ASN A 19 13.26 -1.15 16.06
N MET A 20 14.15 -2.03 15.56
CA MET A 20 13.85 -2.88 14.41
C MET A 20 12.71 -3.85 14.71
N ALA A 21 12.73 -4.50 15.89
CA ALA A 21 11.67 -5.40 16.33
C ALA A 21 10.31 -4.68 16.47
N LEU A 22 10.31 -3.44 16.98
CA LEU A 22 9.09 -2.62 17.08
C LEU A 22 8.55 -2.24 15.69
N ALA A 23 9.43 -1.90 14.74
CA ALA A 23 9.02 -1.61 13.37
C ALA A 23 8.42 -2.85 12.69
N GLN A 24 9.04 -4.03 12.87
CA GLN A 24 8.51 -5.29 12.37
C GLN A 24 7.13 -5.61 12.98
N ALA A 25 6.98 -5.51 14.30
CA ALA A 25 5.70 -5.72 14.98
C ALA A 25 4.62 -4.73 14.49
N GLY A 26 5.02 -3.50 14.16
CA GLY A 26 4.15 -2.51 13.52
C GLY A 26 3.65 -2.98 12.15
N CYS A 27 4.55 -3.50 11.30
CA CYS A 27 4.19 -4.04 9.99
C CYS A 27 3.31 -5.28 10.11
N GLU A 28 3.63 -6.21 11.01
CA GLU A 28 2.82 -7.39 11.30
C GLU A 28 1.42 -7.02 11.79
N ARG A 29 1.28 -5.99 12.63
CA ARG A 29 -0.03 -5.49 13.04
C ARG A 29 -0.81 -5.00 11.82
N ILE A 30 -0.22 -4.13 10.99
CA ILE A 30 -0.88 -3.62 9.77
C ILE A 30 -1.31 -4.76 8.85
N ALA A 31 -0.42 -5.74 8.62
CA ALA A 31 -0.70 -6.88 7.75
C ALA A 31 -1.76 -7.83 8.32
N ASN A 32 -1.76 -8.06 9.63
CA ASN A 32 -2.64 -9.04 10.29
C ASN A 32 -3.92 -8.43 10.86
N THR A 33 -4.06 -7.11 10.90
CA THR A 33 -5.31 -6.42 11.28
C THR A 33 -5.93 -5.73 10.05
N PRO A 34 -6.45 -6.50 9.08
CA PRO A 34 -7.11 -5.92 7.93
C PRO A 34 -8.34 -5.12 8.36
N LEU A 35 -8.78 -4.20 7.49
CA LEU A 35 -10.03 -3.49 7.69
C LEU A 35 -11.18 -4.50 7.87
N PRO A 36 -12.18 -4.20 8.73
CA PRO A 36 -13.30 -5.10 8.92
C PRO A 36 -14.00 -5.38 7.59
N TYR A 37 -14.22 -6.66 7.26
CA TYR A 37 -14.87 -7.08 6.01
C TYR A 37 -16.19 -6.36 5.73
N VAL A 38 -16.95 -6.01 6.77
CA VAL A 38 -18.22 -5.28 6.66
C VAL A 38 -18.04 -3.90 6.01
N TYR A 39 -16.88 -3.26 6.20
CA TYR A 39 -16.56 -1.97 5.59
C TYR A 39 -16.51 -2.08 4.06
N SER A 40 -15.62 -2.92 3.52
CA SER A 40 -15.53 -3.17 2.08
C SER A 40 -16.87 -3.65 1.52
N LEU A 41 -17.54 -4.57 2.21
CA LEU A 41 -18.84 -5.09 1.79
C LEU A 41 -19.92 -3.99 1.65
N LEU A 42 -19.99 -3.04 2.60
CA LEU A 42 -20.94 -1.95 2.53
C LEU A 42 -20.62 -0.95 1.42
N ILE A 43 -19.33 -0.65 1.17
CA ILE A 43 -18.92 0.22 0.05
C ILE A 43 -19.42 -0.34 -1.27
N TYR A 44 -19.15 -1.61 -1.56
CA TYR A 44 -19.59 -2.21 -2.82
C TYR A 44 -21.11 -2.29 -2.91
N ARG A 45 -21.80 -2.74 -1.85
CA ARG A 45 -23.28 -2.83 -1.85
C ARG A 45 -23.95 -1.48 -2.08
N THR A 46 -23.49 -0.44 -1.38
CA THR A 46 -24.05 0.90 -1.53
C THR A 46 -23.75 1.49 -2.90
N THR A 47 -22.54 1.30 -3.42
CA THR A 47 -22.15 1.72 -4.76
C THR A 47 -23.01 1.07 -5.84
N TYR A 48 -23.20 -0.26 -5.76
CA TYR A 48 -24.04 -0.98 -6.73
C TYR A 48 -25.50 -0.55 -6.66
N LEU A 49 -26.07 -0.43 -5.45
CA LEU A 49 -27.44 0.06 -5.27
C LEU A 49 -27.60 1.48 -5.82
N TYR A 50 -26.63 2.36 -5.56
CA TYR A 50 -26.65 3.72 -6.07
C TYR A 50 -26.63 3.74 -7.61
N CYS A 51 -25.72 2.99 -8.24
CA CYS A 51 -25.63 2.91 -9.70
C CYS A 51 -26.90 2.30 -10.33
N LEU A 52 -27.56 1.36 -9.65
CA LEU A 52 -28.80 0.73 -10.11
C LEU A 52 -30.02 1.67 -9.99
N LEU A 53 -30.08 2.49 -8.94
CA LEU A 53 -31.18 3.43 -8.71
C LEU A 53 -31.03 4.74 -9.50
N LEU A 54 -29.79 5.16 -9.79
CA LEU A 54 -29.50 6.39 -10.53
C LEU A 54 -30.22 6.54 -11.88
N PRO A 55 -30.31 5.52 -12.78
CA PRO A 55 -31.05 5.66 -14.03
C PRO A 55 -32.54 5.97 -13.83
N LEU A 56 -33.16 5.43 -12.77
CA LEU A 56 -34.57 5.71 -12.44
C LEU A 56 -34.75 7.18 -12.02
N ALA A 57 -33.76 7.76 -11.34
CA ALA A 57 -33.76 9.17 -10.96
C ALA A 57 -33.50 10.11 -12.16
N LEU A 58 -32.68 9.68 -13.12
CA LEU A 58 -32.22 10.53 -14.23
C LEU A 58 -33.06 10.42 -15.50
N VAL A 59 -33.83 9.35 -15.71
CA VAL A 59 -34.60 9.16 -16.96
C VAL A 59 -35.60 10.28 -17.23
N GLY A 60 -36.20 10.87 -16.19
CA GLY A 60 -37.10 12.01 -16.31
C GLY A 60 -36.41 13.29 -16.82
N PRO A 61 -35.39 13.82 -16.11
CA PRO A 61 -34.76 15.08 -16.49
C PRO A 61 -33.87 15.03 -17.75
N VAL A 62 -33.22 13.90 -18.04
CA VAL A 62 -32.20 13.81 -19.13
C VAL A 62 -32.51 12.76 -20.21
N GLY A 63 -33.59 11.98 -20.07
CA GLY A 63 -34.13 11.13 -21.13
C GLY A 63 -33.10 10.18 -21.76
N TRP A 64 -32.90 10.27 -23.08
CA TRP A 64 -32.01 9.36 -23.80
C TRP A 64 -30.52 9.54 -23.48
N SER A 65 -30.13 10.67 -22.86
CA SER A 65 -28.75 10.88 -22.42
C SER A 65 -28.43 10.23 -21.06
N THR A 66 -29.43 9.67 -20.37
CA THR A 66 -29.26 8.99 -19.07
C THR A 66 -28.13 7.95 -19.05
N PRO A 67 -27.95 7.07 -20.06
CA PRO A 67 -26.86 6.08 -20.04
C PRO A 67 -25.47 6.73 -19.97
N VAL A 68 -25.28 7.89 -20.61
CA VAL A 68 -23.98 8.61 -20.60
C VAL A 68 -23.68 9.12 -19.20
N PHE A 69 -24.64 9.77 -18.55
CA PHE A 69 -24.47 10.29 -17.19
C PHE A 69 -24.29 9.16 -16.17
N VAL A 70 -25.08 8.09 -16.30
CA VAL A 70 -24.96 6.90 -15.43
C VAL A 70 -23.60 6.22 -15.61
N ALA A 71 -23.08 6.13 -16.84
CA ALA A 71 -21.75 5.57 -17.09
C ALA A 71 -20.64 6.39 -16.44
N ILE A 72 -20.70 7.73 -16.53
CA ILE A 72 -19.70 8.62 -15.89
C ILE A 72 -19.74 8.44 -14.37
N VAL A 73 -20.93 8.51 -13.77
CA VAL A 73 -21.07 8.38 -12.31
C VAL A 73 -20.68 6.97 -11.85
N GLY A 74 -21.09 5.94 -12.58
CA GLY A 74 -20.71 4.55 -12.31
C GLY A 74 -19.20 4.35 -12.34
N TYR A 75 -18.52 4.90 -13.35
CA TYR A 75 -17.06 4.86 -13.43
C TYR A 75 -16.40 5.50 -12.20
N VAL A 76 -16.87 6.66 -11.76
CA VAL A 76 -16.33 7.36 -10.59
C VAL A 76 -16.50 6.53 -9.32
N PHE A 77 -17.72 6.04 -9.04
CA PHE A 77 -17.98 5.34 -7.77
C PHE A 77 -17.39 3.92 -7.74
N LEU A 78 -17.49 3.16 -8.84
CA LEU A 78 -16.90 1.83 -8.93
C LEU A 78 -15.37 1.90 -8.95
N GLY A 79 -14.80 2.85 -9.70
CA GLY A 79 -13.36 3.08 -9.70
C GLY A 79 -12.84 3.48 -8.32
N LEU A 80 -13.58 4.34 -7.60
CA LEU A 80 -13.22 4.70 -6.23
C LEU A 80 -13.27 3.49 -5.28
N ALA A 81 -14.31 2.66 -5.38
CA ALA A 81 -14.43 1.45 -4.57
C ALA A 81 -13.24 0.49 -4.78
N GLU A 82 -12.85 0.27 -6.04
CA GLU A 82 -11.70 -0.58 -6.37
C GLU A 82 -10.38 0.01 -5.84
N VAL A 83 -10.14 1.31 -6.05
CA VAL A 83 -8.94 2.00 -5.55
C VAL A 83 -8.85 1.91 -4.02
N THR A 84 -9.97 2.06 -3.31
CA THR A 84 -9.97 1.94 -1.85
C THR A 84 -9.66 0.53 -1.36
N GLU A 85 -10.07 -0.49 -2.11
CA GLU A 85 -9.75 -1.89 -1.78
C GLU A 85 -8.28 -2.18 -2.07
N ASP A 86 -7.75 -1.73 -3.21
CA ASP A 86 -6.32 -1.85 -3.54
C ASP A 86 -5.42 -1.21 -2.48
N LEU A 87 -5.79 -0.02 -2.00
CA LEU A 87 -5.06 0.71 -0.96
C LEU A 87 -5.13 0.04 0.42
N ALA A 88 -6.09 -0.87 0.65
CA ALA A 88 -6.19 -1.61 1.90
C ALA A 88 -5.08 -2.66 2.06
N HIS A 89 -4.38 -3.02 0.97
CA HIS A 89 -3.35 -4.06 0.94
C HIS A 89 -1.96 -3.49 0.59
N PRO A 90 -1.33 -2.68 1.48
CA PRO A 90 -0.11 -1.93 1.17
C PRO A 90 1.13 -2.81 0.94
N PHE A 91 1.14 -4.04 1.46
CA PHE A 91 2.23 -5.01 1.29
C PHE A 91 1.91 -6.08 0.24
N GLY A 92 0.89 -5.86 -0.58
CA GLY A 92 0.51 -6.78 -1.66
C GLY A 92 1.47 -6.71 -2.86
N MET A 93 1.14 -7.48 -3.89
CA MET A 93 1.87 -7.49 -5.17
C MET A 93 1.20 -6.61 -6.24
N THR A 94 0.36 -5.66 -5.82
CA THR A 94 -0.34 -4.77 -6.76
C THR A 94 0.60 -3.65 -7.22
N PRO A 95 0.36 -3.05 -8.40
CA PRO A 95 1.14 -1.89 -8.85
C PRO A 95 1.07 -0.69 -7.91
N ASN A 96 0.05 -0.64 -7.06
CA ASN A 96 -0.21 0.43 -6.09
C ASN A 96 0.34 0.13 -4.69
N ALA A 97 0.92 -1.07 -4.48
CA ALA A 97 1.53 -1.46 -3.23
C ALA A 97 2.87 -0.75 -2.99
N LEU A 98 3.39 -0.86 -1.77
CA LEU A 98 4.69 -0.31 -1.42
C LEU A 98 5.80 -1.01 -2.23
N PRO A 99 6.79 -0.26 -2.76
CA PRO A 99 7.91 -0.82 -3.50
C PRO A 99 8.95 -1.42 -2.54
N LEU A 100 8.61 -2.56 -1.93
CA LEU A 100 9.42 -3.21 -0.90
C LEU A 100 10.79 -3.65 -1.42
N ASP A 101 10.91 -4.07 -2.67
CA ASP A 101 12.21 -4.49 -3.23
C ASP A 101 13.12 -3.27 -3.41
N ALA A 102 12.58 -2.13 -3.86
CA ALA A 102 13.34 -0.89 -3.93
C ALA A 102 13.77 -0.37 -2.54
N ILE A 103 12.90 -0.50 -1.53
CA ILE A 103 13.24 -0.16 -0.14
C ILE A 103 14.35 -1.08 0.37
N CYS A 104 14.26 -2.38 0.13
CA CYS A 104 15.30 -3.35 0.48
C CYS A 104 16.61 -3.06 -0.26
N ARG A 105 16.56 -2.74 -1.56
CA ARG A 105 17.73 -2.33 -2.35
C ARG A 105 18.37 -1.07 -1.78
N ALA A 106 17.60 -0.09 -1.34
CA ALA A 106 18.14 1.11 -0.69
C ALA A 106 18.85 0.78 0.63
N ALA A 107 18.31 -0.15 1.43
CA ALA A 107 18.96 -0.63 2.65
C ALA A 107 20.26 -1.40 2.34
N GLU A 108 20.25 -2.25 1.32
CA GLU A 108 21.41 -3.00 0.83
C GLU A 108 22.54 -2.04 0.40
N ILE A 109 22.22 -1.04 -0.42
CA ILE A 109 23.17 0.00 -0.86
C ILE A 109 23.79 0.75 0.33
N SER A 110 23.00 1.05 1.36
CA SER A 110 23.48 1.75 2.56
C SER A 110 24.48 0.93 3.38
N VAL A 111 24.29 -0.39 3.43
CA VAL A 111 25.11 -1.30 4.26
C VAL A 111 26.34 -1.82 3.49
N ALA A 112 26.26 -2.02 2.18
CA ALA A 112 27.33 -2.63 1.38
C ALA A 112 28.74 -2.01 1.59
N PRO A 113 28.92 -0.67 1.62
CA PRO A 113 30.25 -0.07 1.85
C PRO A 113 30.85 -0.42 3.21
N HIS A 114 30.02 -0.67 4.22
CA HIS A 114 30.45 -1.06 5.57
C HIS A 114 30.86 -2.53 5.66
N LEU A 115 30.43 -3.34 4.70
CA LEU A 115 30.84 -4.74 4.52
C LEU A 115 32.05 -4.88 3.59
N GLY A 116 32.50 -3.79 2.97
CA GLY A 116 33.54 -3.82 1.94
C GLY A 116 33.03 -4.39 0.60
N GLU A 117 31.72 -4.42 0.40
CA GLU A 117 31.07 -4.86 -0.83
C GLU A 117 30.77 -3.66 -1.74
N GLU A 118 30.78 -3.88 -3.06
CA GLU A 118 30.38 -2.85 -4.02
C GLU A 118 28.85 -2.67 -3.96
N PRO A 119 28.34 -1.45 -3.76
CA PRO A 119 26.90 -1.24 -3.63
C PRO A 119 26.20 -1.57 -4.95
N PRO A 120 25.11 -2.36 -4.91
CA PRO A 120 24.35 -2.67 -6.12
C PRO A 120 23.67 -1.42 -6.68
N GLU A 121 23.29 -1.45 -7.95
CA GLU A 121 22.58 -0.33 -8.56
C GLU A 121 21.16 -0.16 -7.98
N PRO A 122 20.66 1.08 -7.81
CA PRO A 122 19.27 1.32 -7.43
C PRO A 122 18.29 0.68 -8.42
N LEU A 123 17.18 0.12 -7.93
CA LEU A 123 16.11 -0.34 -8.81
C LEU A 123 15.44 0.86 -9.47
N ALA A 124 15.36 0.83 -10.81
CA ALA A 124 14.66 1.82 -11.60
C ALA A 124 13.23 1.35 -11.93
N PRO A 125 12.24 2.26 -11.99
CA PRO A 125 10.90 1.91 -12.42
C PRO A 125 10.89 1.32 -13.84
N ARG A 126 10.10 0.27 -14.04
CA ARG A 126 9.86 -0.35 -15.35
C ARG A 126 8.36 -0.29 -15.63
N ASP A 127 7.98 0.28 -16.78
CA ASP A 127 6.56 0.42 -17.18
C ASP A 127 5.67 1.03 -16.08
N TYR A 128 6.14 2.09 -15.44
CA TYR A 128 5.49 2.81 -14.32
C TYR A 128 5.36 2.02 -13.01
N TYR A 129 5.94 0.82 -12.93
CA TYR A 129 5.98 0.00 -11.74
C TYR A 129 7.38 -0.01 -11.12
N LEU A 130 7.45 0.18 -9.81
CA LEU A 130 8.65 -0.03 -9.02
C LEU A 130 8.32 -1.12 -8.01
N SER A 131 8.99 -2.26 -8.12
CA SER A 131 8.96 -3.33 -7.13
C SER A 131 9.76 -2.94 -5.91
#